data_AF-A0A959C3M0-F1
#
_entry.id   AF-A0A959C3M0-F1
#
_cell.length_a   1.000
_cell.length_b   1.000
_cell.length_c   1.000
_cell.angle_alpha   90.00
_cell.angle_beta   90.00
_cell.angle_gamma   90.00
#
_symmetry.space_group_name_H-M   'P 1'
#
loop_
_entity.id
_entity.type
_entity.pdbx_description
1 polymer ?
#
loop_
_entity_poly.entity_id
_entity_poly.type
_entity_poly.pdbx_seq_one_letter_code
_entity_poly.pdbx_strand_id
1 'polypeptide(L)'
;MNQTPGLEAIIERFGEQGFVADEELATTLFLMLHLGKPLLLEGHPGVGKTEVANVLAAFLGAELIRLQCYEGLDVHSAVYEWNYQKQLLSIK
;
A
#
# COMPACT_ATOMS: atom_id res chain seq x y z
N MET A 1 -13.25 13.93 8.01
CA MET A 1 -11.79 14.10 7.94
C MET A 1 -11.21 13.19 9.00
N ASN A 2 -10.76 12.00 8.61
CA ASN A 2 -10.31 10.97 9.56
C ASN A 2 -9.09 11.50 10.33
N GLN A 3 -9.12 11.31 11.65
CA GLN A 3 -7.99 11.64 12.51
C GLN A 3 -6.77 10.80 12.06
N THR A 4 -5.65 11.47 11.77
CA THR A 4 -4.40 10.76 11.50
C THR A 4 -3.99 10.03 12.79
N PRO A 5 -3.80 8.71 12.75
CA PRO A 5 -3.38 7.94 13.91
C PRO A 5 -1.98 8.39 14.36
N GLY A 6 -1.73 8.44 15.67
CA GLY A 6 -0.39 8.75 16.21
C GLY A 6 0.64 7.67 15.88
N LEU A 7 1.93 7.96 16.05
CA LEU A 7 3.03 7.02 15.78
C LEU A 7 2.85 5.71 16.56
N GLU A 8 2.52 5.80 17.85
CA GLU A 8 2.35 4.65 18.73
C GLU A 8 1.23 3.72 18.21
N ALA A 9 0.14 4.31 17.73
CA ALA A 9 -0.98 3.55 17.17
C ALA A 9 -0.57 2.81 15.89
N ILE A 10 0.29 3.41 15.05
CA ILE A 10 0.80 2.74 13.85
C ILE A 10 1.65 1.53 14.24
N ILE A 11 2.59 1.69 15.18
CA ILE A 11 3.47 0.61 15.63
C ILE A 11 2.66 -0.55 16.24
N GLU A 12 1.72 -0.24 17.14
CA GLU A 12 0.87 -1.23 17.80
C GLU A 12 0.04 -2.02 16.78
N ARG A 13 -0.68 -1.30 15.90
CA ARG A 13 -1.58 -1.90 14.91
C ARG A 13 -0.86 -2.70 13.83
N PHE A 14 0.36 -2.30 13.46
CA PHE A 14 1.19 -3.08 12.57
C PHE A 14 1.67 -4.36 13.27
N GLY A 15 2.03 -4.26 14.56
CA GLY A 15 2.39 -5.40 15.40
C GLY A 15 1.26 -6.41 15.55
N GLU A 16 0.01 -5.96 15.74
CA GLU A 16 -1.20 -6.82 15.75
C GLU A 16 -1.36 -7.64 14.47
N GLN A 17 -0.83 -7.15 13.34
CA GLN A 17 -0.86 -7.80 12.03
C GLN A 17 0.42 -8.59 11.72
N GLY A 18 1.32 -8.76 12.69
CA GLY A 18 2.56 -9.50 12.52
C GLY A 18 3.68 -8.74 11.82
N PHE A 19 3.58 -7.41 11.71
CA PHE A 19 4.59 -6.57 11.10
C PHE A 19 5.30 -5.71 12.13
N VAL A 20 6.63 -5.80 12.19
CA VAL A 20 7.45 -4.97 13.08
C VAL A 20 7.85 -3.70 12.33
N ALA A 21 7.15 -2.60 12.61
CA ALA A 21 7.53 -1.27 12.14
C ALA A 21 8.52 -0.64 13.11
N ASP A 22 9.68 -0.20 12.59
CA ASP A 22 10.58 0.66 13.35
C ASP A 22 10.05 2.10 13.39
N GLU A 23 10.68 2.93 14.22
CA GLU A 23 10.29 4.32 14.41
C GLU A 23 10.40 5.13 13.11
N GLU A 24 11.40 4.85 12.27
CA GLU A 24 11.62 5.53 11.00
C GLU A 24 10.48 5.27 10.01
N LEU A 25 10.07 4.01 9.84
CA LEU A 25 8.95 3.63 9.00
C LEU A 25 7.63 4.16 9.57
N ALA A 26 7.41 4.04 10.88
CA ALA A 26 6.20 4.55 11.52
C ALA A 26 6.05 6.07 11.34
N THR A 27 7.15 6.82 11.50
CA THR A 27 7.18 8.27 11.25
C THR A 27 6.88 8.60 9.78
N THR A 28 7.48 7.84 8.86
CA THR A 28 7.28 8.04 7.42
C THR A 28 5.82 7.79 7.02
N LEU A 29 5.21 6.72 7.53
CA LEU A 29 3.80 6.40 7.32
C LEU A 29 2.87 7.45 7.95
N PHE A 30 3.20 7.92 9.15
CA PHE A 30 2.48 9.02 9.80
C PHE A 30 2.48 10.27 8.91
N LEU A 31 3.64 10.70 8.42
CA LEU A 31 3.76 11.87 7.55
C LEU A 31 3.02 11.69 6.23
N MET A 32 3.08 10.50 5.62
CA MET A 32 2.32 10.17 4.40
C MET A 32 0.81 10.37 4.63
N LEU A 33 0.27 9.83 5.73
CA LEU A 33 -1.14 9.94 6.09
C LEU A 33 -1.53 11.37 6.50
N HIS A 34 -0.65 12.08 7.22
CA HIS A 34 -0.90 13.44 7.70
C HIS A 34 -0.89 14.47 6.55
N LEU A 35 0.07 14.34 5.63
CA LEU A 35 0.26 15.26 4.52
C LEU A 35 -0.58 14.90 3.29
N GLY A 36 -1.13 13.67 3.23
CA GLY A 36 -1.84 13.15 2.07
C GLY A 36 -0.95 13.08 0.83
N LYS A 37 0.32 12.70 0.99
CA LYS A 37 1.31 12.60 -0.09
C LYS A 37 1.66 11.13 -0.36
N PRO A 38 1.95 10.75 -1.62
CA PRO A 38 2.36 9.39 -1.95
C PRO A 38 3.72 9.05 -1.33
N LEU A 39 3.93 7.76 -1.03
CA LEU A 39 5.16 7.23 -0.45
C LEU A 39 5.87 6.30 -1.43
N LEU A 40 7.16 6.52 -1.64
CA LEU A 40 8.06 5.61 -2.34
C LEU A 40 8.91 4.86 -1.31
N LEU A 41 8.94 3.52 -1.38
CA LEU A 41 9.70 2.67 -0.46
C LEU A 41 10.91 2.05 -1.17
N GLU A 42 12.12 2.50 -0.82
CA GLU A 42 13.39 2.02 -1.40
C GLU A 42 14.18 1.14 -0.42
N GLY A 43 14.94 0.18 -0.93
CA GLY A 43 15.79 -0.72 -0.13
C GLY A 43 15.86 -2.15 -0.65
N HIS A 44 16.59 -3.01 0.09
CA HIS A 44 16.94 -4.36 -0.34
C HIS A 44 15.73 -5.28 -0.56
N PRO A 45 15.86 -6.29 -1.44
CA PRO A 45 14.82 -7.31 -1.59
C PRO A 45 14.61 -8.05 -0.25
N GLY A 46 13.36 -8.33 0.09
CA GLY A 46 13.01 -9.09 1.30
C GLY A 46 12.86 -8.28 2.59
N VAL A 47 13.06 -6.95 2.58
CA VAL A 47 12.91 -6.10 3.79
C VAL A 47 11.45 -5.73 4.12
N GLY A 48 10.48 -6.47 3.59
CA GLY A 48 9.07 -6.26 3.92
C GLY A 48 8.34 -5.15 3.14
N LYS A 49 8.90 -4.61 2.06
CA LYS A 49 8.27 -3.51 1.26
C LYS A 49 6.85 -3.83 0.79
N THR A 50 6.66 -5.03 0.25
CA THR A 50 5.35 -5.51 -0.20
C THR A 50 4.42 -5.70 0.99
N GLU A 51 4.96 -6.18 2.12
CA GLU A 51 4.17 -6.45 3.31
C GLU A 51 3.68 -5.17 4.00
N VAL A 52 4.48 -4.09 3.97
CA VAL A 52 4.04 -2.76 4.41
C VAL A 52 2.76 -2.35 3.69
N ALA A 53 2.65 -2.59 2.38
CA ALA A 53 1.45 -2.25 1.63
C ALA A 53 0.22 -3.09 2.06
N ASN A 54 0.42 -4.39 2.34
CA ASN A 54 -0.63 -5.27 2.86
C ASN A 54 -1.18 -4.79 4.20
N VAL A 55 -0.28 -4.57 5.15
CA VAL A 55 -0.60 -4.17 6.53
C VAL A 55 -1.21 -2.77 6.57
N LEU A 56 -0.68 -1.84 5.75
CA LEU A 56 -1.23 -0.50 5.63
C LEU A 56 -2.65 -0.51 5.06
N ALA A 57 -2.93 -1.31 4.03
CA ALA A 57 -4.27 -1.41 3.46
C ALA A 57 -5.27 -1.97 4.49
N ALA A 58 -4.90 -3.04 5.21
CA ALA A 58 -5.71 -3.60 6.27
C ALA A 58 -5.90 -2.62 7.45
N PHE A 59 -4.85 -1.90 7.85
CA PHE A 59 -4.91 -0.84 8.86
C PHE A 59 -5.88 0.28 8.49
N LEU A 60 -5.89 0.71 7.23
CA LEU A 60 -6.78 1.75 6.72
C LEU A 60 -8.18 1.24 6.37
N GLY A 61 -8.41 -0.08 6.40
CA GLY A 61 -9.63 -0.69 5.85
C GLY A 61 -9.83 -0.41 4.36
N ALA A 62 -8.73 -0.23 3.62
CA ALA A 62 -8.73 0.13 2.22
C ALA A 62 -8.52 -1.10 1.31
N GLU A 63 -9.01 -1.01 0.07
CA GLU A 63 -8.69 -2.01 -0.96
C GLU A 63 -7.22 -1.88 -1.38
N LEU A 64 -6.49 -2.99 -1.39
CA LEU A 64 -5.13 -3.03 -1.91
C LEU A 64 -5.13 -3.39 -3.41
N ILE A 65 -4.84 -2.40 -4.24
CA ILE A 65 -4.66 -2.59 -5.68
C ILE A 65 -3.17 -2.74 -5.97
N ARG A 66 -2.78 -3.89 -6.54
CA ARG A 66 -1.38 -4.21 -6.85
C ARG A 66 -1.11 -4.10 -8.35
N LEU A 67 -0.44 -3.04 -8.79
CA LEU A 67 0.11 -2.89 -10.15
C LEU A 67 1.54 -3.46 -10.25
N GLN A 68 1.71 -4.51 -11.04
CA GLN A 68 3.04 -5.07 -11.31
C GLN A 68 3.70 -4.29 -12.45
N CYS A 69 4.76 -3.56 -12.14
CA CYS A 69 5.57 -2.89 -13.16
C CYS A 69 6.58 -3.87 -13.77
N TYR A 70 6.67 -3.87 -15.09
CA TYR A 70 7.62 -4.65 -15.88
C TYR A 70 7.97 -3.90 -17.17
N GLU A 71 9.03 -4.32 -17.85
CA GLU A 71 9.45 -3.71 -19.11
C GLU A 71 8.38 -3.90 -20.19
N GLY A 72 7.93 -2.79 -20.80
CA GLY A 72 6.83 -2.81 -21.77
C GLY A 72 5.44 -2.61 -21.17
N LEU A 73 5.31 -2.33 -19.87
CA LEU A 73 4.07 -1.78 -19.31
C LEU A 73 3.86 -0.37 -19.85
N ASP A 74 2.78 -0.14 -20.60
CA ASP A 74 2.38 1.18 -21.08
C ASP A 74 1.13 1.73 -20.35
N VAL A 75 0.84 3.01 -20.57
CA VAL A 75 -0.31 3.69 -19.94
C VAL A 75 -1.64 3.07 -20.38
N HIS A 76 -1.74 2.58 -21.61
CA HIS A 76 -2.97 1.99 -22.11
C HIS A 76 -3.26 0.66 -21.40
N SER A 77 -2.26 -0.20 -21.27
CA SER A 77 -2.35 -1.47 -20.55
C SER A 77 -2.66 -1.25 -19.06
N ALA A 78 -2.02 -0.24 -18.45
CA ALA A 78 -2.18 0.05 -17.01
C ALA A 78 -3.53 0.68 -16.64
N VAL A 79 -4.15 1.47 -17.53
CA VAL A 79 -5.40 2.19 -17.22
C VAL A 79 -6.64 1.47 -17.77
N TYR A 80 -6.57 0.87 -18.96
CA TYR A 80 -7.74 0.34 -19.66
C TYR A 80 -7.86 -1.18 -19.60
N GLU A 81 -6.75 -1.91 -19.69
CA GLU A 81 -6.77 -3.38 -19.73
C GLU A 81 -6.59 -4.02 -18.35
N TRP A 82 -6.41 -3.20 -17.31
CA TRP A 82 -6.13 -3.57 -15.91
C TRP A 82 -7.10 -4.58 -15.29
N ASN A 83 -8.21 -4.89 -15.96
CA ASN A 83 -9.14 -5.91 -15.52
C ASN A 83 -9.91 -6.61 -16.66
N TYR A 84 -9.32 -6.73 -17.86
CA TYR A 84 -10.02 -7.29 -19.02
C TYR A 84 -10.62 -8.69 -18.73
N GLN A 85 -9.89 -9.52 -17.97
CA GLN A 85 -10.37 -10.86 -17.57
C GLN A 85 -11.62 -10.84 -16.67
N LYS A 86 -11.73 -9.92 -15.68
CA LYS A 86 -12.98 -9.82 -14.90
C LYS A 86 -14.07 -9.04 -15.63
N GLN A 87 -13.71 -8.10 -16.53
CA GLN A 87 -14.68 -7.42 -17.38
C GLN A 87 -15.38 -8.38 -18.36
N LEU A 88 -14.65 -9.33 -18.93
CA LEU A 88 -15.24 -10.39 -19.76
C LEU A 88 -16.27 -11.24 -18.99
N LEU A 89 -16.07 -11.46 -17.69
CA LEU A 89 -17.01 -12.19 -16.84
C LEU A 89 -18.29 -11.40 -16.52
N SER A 90 -18.26 -10.06 -16.64
CA SER A 90 -19.44 -9.19 -16.44
C SER A 90 -20.29 -8.98 -17.70
N ILE A 91 -19.80 -9.39 -18.87
CA ILE A 91 -20.57 -9.38 -20.11
C ILE A 91 -21.30 -10.74 -20.20
N LYS A 92 -22.46 -10.84 -19.55
CA LYS A 92 -23.38 -11.97 -19.70
C LYS A 92 -24.83 -11.52 -19.60
#